data_AF-A0A8I6Y366-F1
#
_entry.id   AF-A0A8I6Y366-F1
#
_cell.length_a   1.000
_cell.length_b   1.000
_cell.length_c   1.000
_cell.angle_alpha   90.00
_cell.angle_beta   90.00
_cell.angle_gamma   90.00
#
_symmetry.space_group_name_H-M   'P 1'
#
loop_
_entity.id
_entity.type
_entity.pdbx_description
1 polymer ?
#
loop_
_entity_poly.entity_id
_entity_poly.type
_entity_poly.pdbx_seq_one_letter_code
_entity_poly.pdbx_strand_id
1 'polypeptide(L)'
;MSQEFLLVAGQPSPRQEQQVLHAVVREEERTPGDRQRQHGYAAVQQGRGPTLSGYGHKRNITLIPLVFLIYFEVAGGPYGAEKAVLAAGPLFTLLGFLVFPFAWGVPESLITAELATAFPGNGGFVLWAGHAFGPLAGFLLGLWKYLSVVINIAAYTALIADYLGGAVAQPGGARTGTVIGMTLLLSFVNYAGLSIVGWGAVALGMVSLAPFVLMTAMAVPKIRPSRWASQVTKGKKDWRLFFNTLFWNLNYWDCASTMAGEVERPERTFPRALAVAVVLIAGSYLLPLMAAIGATDASPDAWVNGYLADAQASSVAHGSNTGPGPAQ
;
A
#
# COMPACT_ATOMS: atom_id res chain seq x y z
N MET A 1 56.05 8.93 63.36
CA MET A 1 55.62 7.53 63.22
C MET A 1 54.20 7.56 62.63
N SER A 2 53.97 8.16 61.45
CA SER A 2 54.40 7.84 60.08
C SER A 2 53.17 7.34 59.32
N GLN A 3 52.69 8.14 58.37
CA GLN A 3 51.54 7.90 57.48
C GLN A 3 51.70 6.69 56.53
N GLU A 4 52.61 5.76 56.80
CA GLU A 4 52.92 4.62 55.93
C GLU A 4 52.01 3.39 56.14
N PHE A 5 51.23 3.33 57.22
CA PHE A 5 50.41 2.14 57.50
C PHE A 5 49.04 2.12 56.79
N LEU A 6 48.61 3.24 56.21
CA LEU A 6 47.32 3.34 55.50
C LEU A 6 47.43 3.20 53.98
N LEU A 7 48.64 3.04 53.43
CA LEU A 7 48.87 2.93 51.98
C LEU A 7 49.11 1.50 51.48
N VAL A 8 49.05 0.47 52.35
CA VAL A 8 49.35 -0.93 51.99
C VAL A 8 48.09 -1.81 51.91
N ALA A 9 46.92 -1.33 52.35
CA ALA A 9 45.69 -2.14 52.38
C ALA A 9 44.81 -2.04 51.10
N GLY A 10 45.28 -1.37 50.05
CA GLY A 10 44.45 -0.99 48.91
C GLY A 10 44.95 -1.41 47.53
N GLN A 11 46.01 -2.21 47.41
CA GLN A 11 46.46 -2.68 46.09
C GLN A 11 45.86 -4.05 45.76
N PRO A 12 45.15 -4.18 44.62
CA PRO A 12 44.61 -5.46 44.18
C PRO A 12 45.73 -6.47 43.98
N SER A 13 45.48 -7.72 44.37
CA SER A 13 46.48 -8.79 44.21
C SER A 13 46.82 -8.99 42.72
N PRO A 14 48.03 -9.44 42.36
CA PRO A 14 48.43 -9.65 40.95
C PRO A 14 47.49 -10.59 40.18
N ARG A 15 46.82 -11.52 40.89
CA ARG A 15 45.78 -12.39 40.33
C ARG A 15 44.48 -11.65 40.01
N GLN A 16 44.11 -10.65 40.82
CA GLN A 16 42.93 -9.82 40.55
C GLN A 16 43.19 -8.86 39.38
N GLU A 17 44.38 -8.27 39.28
CA GLU A 17 44.74 -7.47 38.10
C GLU A 17 44.74 -8.31 36.81
N GLN A 18 45.29 -9.53 36.86
CA GLN A 18 45.25 -10.44 35.70
C GLN A 18 43.83 -10.86 35.33
N GLN A 19 42.93 -11.07 36.31
CA GLN A 19 41.53 -11.38 36.03
C GLN A 19 40.77 -10.19 35.44
N VAL A 20 41.03 -8.98 35.92
CA VAL A 20 40.45 -7.75 35.37
C VAL A 20 40.99 -7.51 33.95
N LEU A 21 42.29 -7.69 33.73
CA LEU A 21 42.90 -7.54 32.40
C LEU A 21 42.38 -8.59 31.42
N HIS A 22 42.24 -9.86 31.83
CA HIS A 22 41.63 -10.91 31.00
C HIS A 22 40.15 -10.65 30.70
N ALA A 23 39.41 -10.03 31.64
CA ALA A 23 38.03 -9.64 31.43
C ALA A 23 37.91 -8.48 30.43
N VAL A 24 38.78 -7.48 30.54
CA VAL A 24 38.85 -6.33 29.63
C VAL A 24 39.26 -6.77 28.22
N VAL A 25 40.27 -7.63 28.09
CA VAL A 25 40.70 -8.18 26.78
C VAL A 25 39.59 -9.02 26.13
N ARG A 26 38.84 -9.81 26.91
CA ARG A 26 37.64 -10.53 26.42
C ARG A 26 36.53 -9.60 25.95
N GLU A 27 36.44 -8.41 26.51
CA GLU A 27 35.42 -7.42 26.15
C GLU A 27 35.81 -6.65 24.88
N GLU A 28 37.11 -6.46 24.67
CA GLU A 28 37.70 -5.83 23.49
C GLU A 28 37.67 -6.77 22.25
N GLU A 29 37.90 -8.08 22.45
CA GLU A 29 37.82 -9.11 21.40
C GLU A 29 36.38 -9.44 20.94
N ARG A 30 35.34 -8.93 21.63
CA ARG A 30 33.95 -9.16 21.21
C ARG A 30 33.57 -8.27 20.05
N THR A 31 33.10 -8.92 18.98
CA THR A 31 32.52 -8.27 17.80
C THR A 31 31.35 -7.35 18.20
N PRO A 32 31.10 -6.27 17.43
CA PRO A 32 30.05 -5.28 17.77
C PRO A 32 28.66 -5.88 18.01
N GLY A 33 28.32 -6.98 17.33
CA GLY A 33 27.04 -7.68 17.48
C GLY A 33 26.84 -8.39 18.82
N ASP A 34 27.90 -8.86 19.47
CA ASP A 34 27.79 -9.58 20.75
C ASP A 34 27.63 -8.62 21.94
N ARG A 35 28.24 -7.42 21.84
CA ARG A 35 27.99 -6.32 22.80
C ARG A 35 26.55 -5.81 22.72
N GLN A 36 25.97 -5.73 21.52
CA GLN A 36 24.57 -5.33 21.33
C GLN A 36 23.56 -6.32 21.93
N ARG A 37 23.82 -7.63 21.83
CA ARG A 37 22.93 -8.65 22.41
C ARG A 37 22.89 -8.57 23.94
N GLN A 38 24.03 -8.43 24.60
CA GLN A 38 24.06 -8.37 26.06
C GLN A 38 23.42 -7.11 26.64
N HIS A 39 23.56 -5.95 26.00
CA HIS A 39 22.81 -4.75 26.42
C HIS A 39 21.29 -4.92 26.26
N GLY A 40 20.83 -5.64 25.24
CA GLY A 40 19.42 -6.01 25.09
C GLY A 40 18.91 -6.90 26.24
N TYR A 41 19.70 -7.88 26.67
CA TYR A 41 19.32 -8.78 27.77
C TYR A 41 19.35 -8.10 29.16
N ALA A 42 20.31 -7.21 29.41
CA ALA A 42 20.41 -6.49 30.68
C ALA A 42 19.27 -5.47 30.87
N ALA A 43 18.80 -4.84 29.78
CA ALA A 43 17.67 -3.91 29.82
C ALA A 43 16.33 -4.59 30.16
N VAL A 44 16.14 -5.84 29.73
CA VAL A 44 14.92 -6.64 30.00
C VAL A 44 14.80 -7.04 31.48
N GLN A 45 15.92 -7.16 32.21
CA GLN A 45 15.91 -7.53 33.64
C GLN A 45 15.65 -6.35 34.60
N GLN A 46 15.83 -5.10 34.18
CA GLN A 46 15.72 -3.93 35.08
C GLN A 46 14.35 -3.23 35.05
N GLY A 47 13.32 -3.78 34.40
CA GLY A 47 11.97 -3.21 34.40
C GLY A 47 11.86 -1.80 33.79
N ARG A 48 12.93 -1.29 33.19
CA ARG A 48 12.91 -0.09 32.35
C ARG A 48 12.49 -0.54 30.96
N GLY A 49 11.24 -0.24 30.59
CA GLY A 49 10.77 -0.42 29.22
C GLY A 49 11.77 0.22 28.23
N PRO A 50 11.94 -0.36 27.03
CA PRO A 50 12.97 0.07 26.10
C PRO A 50 12.76 1.54 25.77
N THR A 51 13.67 2.40 26.23
CA THR A 51 13.79 3.75 25.70
C THR A 51 14.18 3.63 24.24
N LEU A 52 13.24 3.94 23.34
CA LEU A 52 13.35 4.00 21.88
C LEU A 52 14.39 5.06 21.43
N SER A 53 15.65 4.91 21.82
CA SER A 53 16.73 5.80 21.41
C SER A 53 18.00 4.99 21.22
N GLY A 54 18.10 4.32 20.06
CA GLY A 54 19.26 3.49 19.72
C GLY A 54 19.28 2.90 18.32
N TYR A 55 18.16 2.92 17.58
CA TYR A 55 18.17 2.74 16.14
C TYR A 55 17.86 4.09 15.49
N GLY A 56 18.87 4.73 14.89
CA GLY A 56 18.68 5.87 14.01
C GLY A 56 18.00 5.44 12.71
N HIS A 57 16.74 5.02 12.77
CA HIS A 57 15.89 4.99 11.59
C HIS A 57 15.54 6.44 11.29
N LYS A 58 16.19 7.03 10.28
CA LYS A 58 15.82 8.37 9.82
C LYS A 58 14.38 8.29 9.31
N ARG A 59 13.47 8.99 9.98
CA ARG A 59 12.10 9.20 9.54
C ARG A 59 12.15 10.07 8.28
N ASN A 60 12.08 9.43 7.11
CA ASN A 60 12.28 10.09 5.82
C ASN A 60 10.97 10.30 5.05
N ILE A 61 9.87 9.68 5.50
CA ILE A 61 8.60 9.74 4.78
C ILE A 61 7.83 10.98 5.23
N THR A 62 7.70 11.93 4.30
CA THR A 62 6.90 13.15 4.46
C THR A 62 5.46 12.94 3.97
N LEU A 63 4.59 13.93 4.20
CA LEU A 63 3.14 13.83 3.93
C LEU A 63 2.80 13.35 2.51
N ILE A 64 3.39 13.98 1.49
CA ILE A 64 3.04 13.69 0.08
C ILE A 64 3.45 12.25 -0.30
N PRO A 65 4.72 11.83 -0.09
CA PRO A 65 5.10 10.43 -0.21
C PRO A 65 4.17 9.46 0.53
N LEU A 66 3.79 9.76 1.78
CA LEU A 66 2.90 8.90 2.55
C LEU A 66 1.51 8.77 1.92
N VAL A 67 0.93 9.86 1.40
CA VAL A 67 -0.36 9.83 0.69
C VAL A 67 -0.29 8.88 -0.51
N PHE A 68 0.77 8.95 -1.31
CA PHE A 68 0.93 8.07 -2.48
C PHE A 68 1.24 6.62 -2.09
N LEU A 69 1.97 6.39 -1.01
CA LEU A 69 2.17 5.04 -0.47
C LEU A 69 0.84 4.44 0.00
N ILE A 70 0.04 5.19 0.77
CA ILE A 70 -1.31 4.76 1.18
C ILE A 70 -2.18 4.52 -0.05
N TYR A 71 -2.12 5.41 -1.04
CA TYR A 71 -2.85 5.25 -2.29
C TYR A 71 -2.54 3.91 -2.95
N PHE A 72 -1.27 3.53 -3.11
CA PHE A 72 -0.91 2.25 -3.74
C PHE A 72 -1.19 1.01 -2.89
N GLU A 73 -1.22 1.13 -1.57
CA GLU A 73 -1.62 0.03 -0.68
C GLU A 73 -3.12 -0.29 -0.78
N VAL A 74 -3.94 0.76 -0.91
CA VAL A 74 -5.41 0.64 -0.91
C VAL A 74 -5.97 0.51 -2.32
N ALA A 75 -5.38 1.22 -3.29
CA ALA A 75 -5.93 1.42 -4.62
C ALA A 75 -4.88 1.20 -5.73
N GLY A 76 -5.27 0.43 -6.75
CA GLY A 76 -4.50 0.31 -7.99
C GLY A 76 -4.75 1.46 -8.98
N GLY A 77 -5.65 2.40 -8.66
CA GLY A 77 -6.34 3.25 -9.63
C GLY A 77 -7.64 2.61 -10.11
N PRO A 78 -8.40 3.25 -11.02
CA PRO A 78 -9.72 2.76 -11.44
C PRO A 78 -9.70 1.41 -12.17
N TYR A 79 -8.52 0.81 -12.35
CA TYR A 79 -8.34 -0.54 -12.86
C TYR A 79 -9.07 -1.57 -11.99
N GLY A 80 -9.78 -2.51 -12.62
CA GLY A 80 -10.51 -3.56 -11.93
C GLY A 80 -11.86 -3.13 -11.36
N ALA A 81 -12.26 -1.86 -11.52
CA ALA A 81 -13.58 -1.37 -11.14
C ALA A 81 -14.69 -1.75 -12.15
N GLU A 82 -14.32 -2.17 -13.37
CA GLU A 82 -15.28 -2.43 -14.45
C GLU A 82 -16.25 -3.55 -14.12
N LYS A 83 -15.78 -4.59 -13.43
CA LYS A 83 -16.62 -5.71 -12.99
C LYS A 83 -17.75 -5.28 -12.06
N ALA A 84 -17.62 -4.16 -11.35
CA ALA A 84 -18.73 -3.62 -10.56
C ALA A 84 -19.87 -3.12 -11.46
N VAL A 85 -19.54 -2.47 -12.58
CA VAL A 85 -20.51 -2.02 -13.60
C VAL A 85 -21.21 -3.21 -14.23
N LEU A 86 -20.45 -4.26 -14.59
CA LEU A 86 -21.01 -5.52 -15.09
C LEU A 86 -21.97 -6.17 -14.08
N ALA A 87 -21.62 -6.15 -12.78
CA ALA A 87 -22.35 -6.87 -11.74
C ALA A 87 -23.68 -6.22 -11.34
N ALA A 88 -23.69 -4.91 -11.11
CA ALA A 88 -24.84 -4.20 -10.54
C ALA A 88 -25.37 -3.05 -11.41
N GLY A 89 -24.62 -2.67 -12.44
CA GLY A 89 -24.94 -1.59 -13.37
C GLY A 89 -24.32 -0.25 -12.97
N PRO A 90 -24.29 0.71 -13.92
CA PRO A 90 -23.67 2.02 -13.76
C PRO A 90 -24.05 2.78 -12.48
N LEU A 91 -25.34 2.92 -12.20
CA LEU A 91 -25.82 3.69 -11.05
C LEU A 91 -25.29 3.11 -9.72
N PHE A 92 -25.39 1.79 -9.56
CA PHE A 92 -24.94 1.13 -8.33
C PHE A 92 -23.43 1.19 -8.19
N THR A 93 -22.68 1.10 -9.28
CA THR A 93 -21.22 1.31 -9.24
C THR A 93 -20.86 2.70 -8.78
N LEU A 94 -21.46 3.74 -9.35
CA LEU A 94 -21.18 5.11 -8.95
C LEU A 94 -21.54 5.35 -7.48
N LEU A 95 -22.71 4.87 -7.04
CA LEU A 95 -23.10 4.95 -5.62
C LEU A 95 -22.18 4.12 -4.72
N GLY A 96 -21.73 2.95 -5.17
CA GLY A 96 -20.82 2.08 -4.44
C GLY A 96 -19.48 2.76 -4.20
N PHE A 97 -18.83 3.26 -5.25
CA PHE A 97 -17.56 3.98 -5.15
C PHE A 97 -17.70 5.36 -4.49
N LEU A 98 -18.90 5.93 -4.44
CA LEU A 98 -19.17 7.14 -3.66
C LEU A 98 -19.35 6.84 -2.17
N VAL A 99 -20.17 5.85 -1.80
CA VAL A 99 -20.59 5.61 -0.41
C VAL A 99 -19.61 4.71 0.34
N PHE A 100 -19.07 3.67 -0.31
CA PHE A 100 -18.24 2.66 0.33
C PHE A 100 -16.97 3.24 0.98
N PRO A 101 -16.22 4.20 0.37
CA PRO A 101 -15.08 4.82 1.04
C PRO A 101 -15.45 5.52 2.34
N PHE A 102 -16.64 6.13 2.45
CA PHE A 102 -17.08 6.78 3.70
C PHE A 102 -17.64 5.77 4.70
N ALA A 103 -18.32 4.73 4.24
CA ALA A 103 -18.92 3.72 5.10
C ALA A 103 -17.89 2.73 5.68
N TRP A 104 -16.82 2.44 4.94
CA TRP A 104 -15.79 1.46 5.31
C TRP A 104 -14.41 2.09 5.45
N GLY A 105 -13.93 2.77 4.42
CA GLY A 105 -12.56 3.32 4.38
C GLY A 105 -12.29 4.41 5.42
N VAL A 106 -13.23 5.31 5.67
CA VAL A 106 -13.09 6.36 6.70
C VAL A 106 -13.00 5.75 8.10
N PRO A 107 -13.93 4.89 8.56
CA PRO A 107 -13.79 4.22 9.86
C PRO A 107 -12.48 3.43 9.99
N GLU A 108 -12.12 2.63 8.99
CA GLU A 108 -10.89 1.81 9.01
C GLU A 108 -9.64 2.70 9.08
N SER A 109 -9.58 3.76 8.28
CA SER A 109 -8.47 4.71 8.28
C SER A 109 -8.37 5.48 9.61
N LEU A 110 -9.48 5.87 10.23
CA LEU A 110 -9.47 6.53 11.53
C LEU A 110 -8.92 5.61 12.64
N ILE A 111 -9.36 4.36 12.67
CA ILE A 111 -8.82 3.35 13.62
C ILE A 111 -7.33 3.14 13.36
N THR A 112 -6.93 3.04 12.09
CA THR A 112 -5.53 2.90 11.70
C THR A 112 -4.72 4.12 12.15
N ALA A 113 -5.25 5.34 12.01
CA ALA A 113 -4.60 6.56 12.45
C ALA A 113 -4.41 6.60 13.97
N GLU A 114 -5.44 6.24 14.74
CA GLU A 114 -5.38 6.21 16.20
C GLU A 114 -4.33 5.19 16.68
N LEU A 115 -4.37 3.96 16.15
CA LEU A 115 -3.45 2.91 16.57
C LEU A 115 -2.02 3.13 16.08
N ALA A 116 -1.82 3.68 14.88
CA ALA A 116 -0.48 4.00 14.36
C ALA A 116 0.20 5.13 15.14
N THR A 117 -0.58 6.05 15.69
CA THR A 117 -0.06 7.14 16.52
C THR A 117 0.14 6.71 17.97
N ALA A 118 -0.71 5.81 18.50
CA ALA A 118 -0.54 5.23 19.84
C ALA A 118 0.63 4.24 19.94
N PHE A 119 0.84 3.42 18.90
CA PHE A 119 1.89 2.41 18.82
C PHE A 119 2.77 2.63 17.57
N PRO A 120 3.66 3.64 17.57
CA PRO A 120 4.48 3.99 16.42
C PRO A 120 5.60 2.95 16.24
N GLY A 121 5.33 1.90 15.47
CA GLY A 121 6.29 0.87 15.10
C GLY A 121 5.95 0.23 13.76
N ASN A 122 6.97 -0.22 13.04
CA ASN A 122 6.80 -0.77 11.67
C ASN A 122 6.06 -2.11 11.61
N GLY A 123 5.77 -2.74 12.76
CA GLY A 123 4.96 -3.96 12.79
C GLY A 123 3.45 -3.71 12.66
N GLY A 124 3.00 -2.45 12.69
CA GLY A 124 1.62 -2.06 12.35
C GLY A 124 0.53 -2.89 13.03
N PHE A 125 -0.47 -3.29 12.25
CA PHE A 125 -1.62 -4.11 12.69
C PHE A 125 -1.24 -5.41 13.42
N VAL A 126 -0.08 -6.03 13.10
CA VAL A 126 0.40 -7.24 13.80
C VAL A 126 0.74 -6.94 15.25
N LEU A 127 1.41 -5.81 15.51
CA LEU A 127 1.75 -5.39 16.86
C LEU A 127 0.48 -5.07 17.66
N TRP A 128 -0.48 -4.37 17.06
CA TRP A 128 -1.72 -4.00 17.73
C TRP A 128 -2.52 -5.23 18.17
N ALA A 129 -2.68 -6.21 17.27
CA ALA A 129 -3.35 -7.47 17.59
C ALA A 129 -2.58 -8.28 18.63
N GLY A 130 -1.24 -8.30 18.55
CA GLY A 130 -0.39 -8.95 19.54
C GLY A 130 -0.52 -8.33 20.93
N HIS A 131 -0.59 -7.00 21.02
CA HIS A 131 -0.77 -6.28 22.28
C HIS A 131 -2.17 -6.45 22.88
N ALA A 132 -3.22 -6.50 22.04
CA ALA A 132 -4.59 -6.60 22.51
C ALA A 132 -5.03 -8.04 22.86
N PHE A 133 -4.61 -9.03 22.05
CA PHE A 133 -5.13 -10.41 22.10
C PHE A 133 -4.04 -11.46 22.32
N GLY A 134 -2.78 -11.05 22.45
CA GLY A 134 -1.65 -11.92 22.72
C GLY A 134 -0.90 -12.41 21.46
N PRO A 135 0.24 -13.10 21.65
CA PRO A 135 1.18 -13.40 20.56
C PRO A 135 0.59 -14.24 19.41
N LEU A 136 -0.31 -15.18 19.71
CA LEU A 136 -0.94 -16.05 18.70
C LEU A 136 -1.83 -15.24 17.74
N ALA A 137 -2.60 -14.28 18.26
CA ALA A 137 -3.47 -13.45 17.43
C ALA A 137 -2.67 -12.56 16.48
N GLY A 138 -1.58 -11.96 16.96
CA GLY A 138 -0.63 -11.23 16.11
C GLY A 138 -0.04 -12.12 15.02
N PHE A 139 0.42 -13.33 15.37
CA PHE A 139 0.95 -14.29 14.40
C PHE A 139 -0.10 -14.67 13.33
N LEU A 140 -1.32 -15.01 13.73
CA LEU A 140 -2.39 -15.36 12.80
C LEU A 140 -2.73 -14.20 11.87
N LEU A 141 -2.86 -12.97 12.39
CA LEU A 141 -3.14 -11.80 11.58
C LEU A 141 -2.03 -11.54 10.56
N GLY A 142 -0.77 -11.63 10.99
CA GLY A 142 0.39 -11.52 10.10
C GLY A 142 0.42 -12.59 9.01
N LEU A 143 0.13 -13.85 9.37
CA LEU A 143 0.08 -14.96 8.43
C LEU A 143 -1.04 -14.78 7.39
N TRP A 144 -2.25 -14.40 7.84
CA TRP A 144 -3.38 -14.14 6.93
C TRP A 144 -3.09 -12.97 6.00
N LYS A 145 -2.49 -11.89 6.52
CA LYS A 145 -2.10 -10.76 5.69
C LYS A 145 -1.04 -11.14 4.67
N TYR A 146 -0.02 -11.91 5.08
CA TYR A 146 1.01 -12.42 4.18
C TYR A 146 0.38 -13.23 3.03
N LEU A 147 -0.50 -14.19 3.33
CA LEU A 147 -1.20 -14.97 2.30
C LEU A 147 -2.05 -14.07 1.40
N SER A 148 -2.75 -13.09 1.97
CA SER A 148 -3.55 -12.12 1.23
C SER A 148 -2.69 -11.32 0.25
N VAL A 149 -1.52 -10.83 0.67
CA VAL A 149 -0.57 -10.10 -0.18
C VAL A 149 -0.03 -10.97 -1.31
N VAL A 150 0.36 -12.23 -1.02
CA VAL A 150 0.84 -13.16 -2.05
C VAL A 150 -0.22 -13.41 -3.12
N ILE A 151 -1.47 -13.64 -2.71
CA ILE A 151 -2.60 -13.81 -3.63
C ILE A 151 -2.84 -12.52 -4.42
N ASN A 152 -2.73 -11.35 -3.78
CA ASN A 152 -2.97 -10.07 -4.42
C ASN A 152 -1.92 -9.76 -5.50
N ILE A 153 -0.64 -10.05 -5.24
CA ILE A 153 0.44 -9.89 -6.23
C ILE A 153 0.15 -10.74 -7.48
N ALA A 154 -0.30 -11.99 -7.30
CA ALA A 154 -0.69 -12.85 -8.41
C ALA A 154 -1.94 -12.33 -9.16
N ALA A 155 -2.90 -11.75 -8.44
CA ALA A 155 -4.08 -11.14 -9.05
C ALA A 155 -3.69 -9.92 -9.91
N TYR A 156 -2.78 -9.06 -9.44
CA TYR A 156 -2.30 -7.91 -10.20
C TYR A 156 -1.53 -8.30 -11.47
N THR A 157 -0.70 -9.34 -11.44
CA THR A 157 0.00 -9.80 -12.66
C THR A 157 -0.95 -10.38 -13.70
N ALA A 158 -2.01 -11.07 -13.26
CA ALA A 158 -3.09 -11.49 -14.14
C ALA A 158 -3.88 -10.29 -14.69
N LEU A 159 -4.10 -9.25 -13.87
CA LEU A 159 -4.80 -8.04 -14.28
C LEU A 159 -4.03 -7.29 -15.38
N ILE A 160 -2.70 -7.20 -15.28
CA ILE A 160 -1.85 -6.62 -16.35
C ILE A 160 -2.09 -7.34 -17.68
N ALA A 161 -2.15 -8.67 -17.68
CA ALA A 161 -2.41 -9.44 -18.89
C ALA A 161 -3.82 -9.16 -19.47
N ASP A 162 -4.82 -8.97 -18.61
CA ASP A 162 -6.17 -8.57 -19.06
C ASP A 162 -6.14 -7.17 -19.72
N TYR A 163 -5.39 -6.21 -19.16
CA TYR A 163 -5.28 -4.84 -19.71
C TYR A 163 -4.41 -4.71 -20.97
N LEU A 164 -3.47 -5.64 -21.20
CA LEU A 164 -2.71 -5.68 -22.46
C LEU A 164 -3.57 -6.11 -23.66
N GLY A 165 -4.70 -6.79 -23.41
CA GLY A 165 -5.66 -7.17 -24.44
C GLY A 165 -5.19 -8.28 -25.39
N GLY A 166 -5.96 -8.52 -26.46
CA GLY A 166 -5.59 -9.45 -27.52
C GLY A 166 -5.41 -10.91 -27.07
N ALA A 167 -4.41 -11.60 -27.61
CA ALA A 167 -4.16 -13.02 -27.36
C ALA A 167 -3.68 -13.33 -25.93
N VAL A 168 -3.17 -12.34 -25.20
CA VAL A 168 -2.69 -12.50 -23.81
C VAL A 168 -3.80 -12.34 -22.77
N ALA A 169 -4.91 -11.71 -23.14
CA ALA A 169 -6.11 -11.64 -22.29
C ALA A 169 -6.87 -12.98 -22.26
N GLN A 170 -6.75 -13.82 -23.29
CA GLN A 170 -7.46 -15.09 -23.38
C GLN A 170 -6.71 -16.23 -22.67
N PRO A 171 -7.42 -17.20 -22.05
CA PRO A 171 -6.78 -18.38 -21.46
C PRO A 171 -5.94 -19.14 -22.50
N GLY A 172 -4.66 -19.37 -22.19
CA GLY A 172 -3.75 -20.07 -23.09
C GLY A 172 -2.28 -19.85 -22.76
N GLY A 173 -1.39 -20.45 -23.55
CA GLY A 173 0.06 -20.37 -23.32
C GLY A 173 0.61 -18.95 -23.35
N ALA A 174 0.05 -18.07 -24.19
CA ALA A 174 0.45 -16.66 -24.28
C ALA A 174 0.15 -15.87 -22.99
N ARG A 175 -1.03 -16.09 -22.39
CA ARG A 175 -1.40 -15.52 -21.09
C ARG A 175 -0.48 -16.03 -19.99
N THR A 176 -0.32 -17.35 -19.91
CA THR A 176 0.56 -17.97 -18.89
C THR A 176 1.99 -17.46 -19.00
N GLY A 177 2.55 -17.39 -20.21
CA GLY A 177 3.89 -16.85 -20.46
C GLY A 177 4.01 -15.38 -20.05
N THR A 178 3.00 -14.56 -20.35
CA THR A 178 2.98 -13.13 -19.98
C THR A 178 2.92 -12.94 -18.47
N VAL A 179 2.03 -13.67 -17.78
CA VAL A 179 1.89 -13.59 -16.32
C VAL A 179 3.17 -14.05 -15.62
N ILE A 180 3.77 -15.17 -16.05
CA ILE A 180 5.05 -15.65 -15.52
C ILE A 180 6.16 -14.64 -15.78
N GLY A 181 6.29 -14.14 -17.02
CA GLY A 181 7.31 -13.17 -17.40
C GLY A 181 7.22 -11.88 -16.60
N MET A 182 6.01 -11.32 -16.44
CA MET A 182 5.78 -10.13 -15.62
C MET A 182 6.07 -10.38 -14.15
N THR A 183 5.68 -11.54 -13.61
CA THR A 183 5.99 -11.91 -12.22
C THR A 183 7.49 -11.98 -11.98
N LEU A 184 8.25 -12.60 -12.90
CA LEU A 184 9.71 -12.68 -12.81
C LEU A 184 10.37 -11.30 -12.95
N LEU A 185 9.90 -10.47 -13.88
CA LEU A 185 10.39 -9.10 -14.06
C LEU A 185 10.19 -8.27 -12.80
N LEU A 186 8.96 -8.24 -12.26
CA LEU A 186 8.67 -7.48 -11.04
C LEU A 186 9.43 -8.04 -9.85
N SER A 187 9.62 -9.36 -9.76
CA SER A 187 10.44 -9.99 -8.71
C SER A 187 11.91 -9.55 -8.82
N PHE A 188 12.45 -9.49 -10.04
CA PHE A 188 13.81 -9.00 -10.28
C PHE A 188 13.95 -7.53 -9.91
N VAL A 189 13.00 -6.68 -10.27
CA VAL A 189 13.00 -5.25 -9.89
C VAL A 189 12.96 -5.08 -8.37
N ASN A 190 12.14 -5.87 -7.67
CA ASN A 190 12.09 -5.89 -6.21
C ASN A 190 13.43 -6.35 -5.61
N TYR A 191 14.07 -7.38 -6.19
CA TYR A 191 15.38 -7.86 -5.76
C TYR A 191 16.51 -6.86 -6.02
N ALA A 192 16.45 -6.14 -7.15
CA ALA A 192 17.44 -5.12 -7.51
C ALA A 192 17.47 -3.93 -6.53
N GLY A 193 16.48 -3.83 -5.63
CA GLY A 193 16.53 -2.91 -4.51
C GLY A 193 16.46 -1.46 -4.96
N LEU A 194 15.35 -1.06 -5.57
CA LEU A 194 15.05 0.37 -5.79
C LEU A 194 14.88 1.05 -4.42
N SER A 195 15.96 1.63 -3.91
CA SER A 195 16.03 2.36 -2.64
C SER A 195 15.29 3.70 -2.64
N ILE A 196 14.33 3.89 -3.54
CA ILE A 196 13.59 5.13 -3.73
C ILE A 196 12.19 4.95 -3.14
N VAL A 197 12.11 4.84 -1.82
CA VAL A 197 10.83 4.71 -1.13
C VAL A 197 10.31 6.11 -0.78
N GLY A 198 9.15 6.45 -1.34
CA GLY A 198 8.48 7.74 -1.14
C GLY A 198 8.30 8.52 -2.44
N TRP A 199 9.29 9.33 -2.85
CA TRP A 199 9.17 10.15 -4.07
C TRP A 199 9.05 9.33 -5.37
N GLY A 200 9.59 8.11 -5.37
CA GLY A 200 9.35 7.14 -6.46
C GLY A 200 7.87 6.77 -6.56
N ALA A 201 7.19 6.57 -5.41
CA ALA A 201 5.75 6.34 -5.37
C ALA A 201 4.97 7.58 -5.85
N VAL A 202 5.41 8.80 -5.51
CA VAL A 202 4.77 10.01 -6.04
C VAL A 202 4.87 10.06 -7.57
N ALA A 203 6.06 9.85 -8.13
CA ALA A 203 6.26 9.84 -9.58
C ALA A 203 5.43 8.74 -10.26
N LEU A 204 5.44 7.53 -9.70
CA LEU A 204 4.65 6.41 -10.21
C LEU A 204 3.14 6.71 -10.14
N GLY A 205 2.67 7.32 -9.06
CA GLY A 205 1.27 7.71 -8.88
C GLY A 205 0.82 8.77 -9.87
N MET A 206 1.67 9.76 -10.14
CA MET A 206 1.38 10.77 -11.16
C MET A 206 1.30 10.14 -12.56
N VAL A 207 2.23 9.24 -12.90
CA VAL A 207 2.24 8.54 -14.19
C VAL A 207 1.05 7.59 -14.32
N SER A 208 0.67 6.88 -13.26
CA SER A 208 -0.45 5.92 -13.29
C SER A 208 -1.81 6.62 -13.33
N LEU A 209 -1.95 7.80 -12.72
CA LEU A 209 -3.18 8.60 -12.73
C LEU A 209 -3.35 9.45 -13.99
N ALA A 210 -2.26 9.92 -14.60
CA ALA A 210 -2.28 10.73 -15.82
C ALA A 210 -3.21 10.21 -16.93
N PRO A 211 -3.18 8.93 -17.34
CA PRO A 211 -4.07 8.42 -18.38
C PRO A 211 -5.56 8.62 -18.04
N PHE A 212 -5.95 8.42 -16.79
CA PHE A 212 -7.32 8.59 -16.33
C PHE A 212 -7.75 10.05 -16.20
N VAL A 213 -6.83 10.92 -15.77
CA VAL A 213 -7.07 12.36 -15.73
C VAL A 213 -7.32 12.88 -17.15
N LEU A 214 -6.48 12.49 -18.12
CA LEU A 214 -6.65 12.85 -19.53
C LEU A 214 -7.96 12.30 -20.10
N MET A 215 -8.25 11.02 -19.88
CA MET A 215 -9.51 10.40 -20.31
C MET A 215 -10.73 11.14 -19.72
N THR A 216 -10.70 11.44 -18.43
CA THR A 216 -11.78 12.16 -17.74
C THR A 216 -11.97 13.55 -18.37
N ALA A 217 -10.89 14.30 -18.56
CA ALA A 217 -10.92 15.64 -19.14
C ALA A 217 -11.48 15.64 -20.58
N MET A 218 -11.07 14.68 -21.42
CA MET A 218 -11.57 14.54 -22.79
C MET A 218 -13.03 14.06 -22.85
N ALA A 219 -13.49 13.33 -21.84
CA ALA A 219 -14.84 12.83 -21.75
C ALA A 219 -15.85 13.89 -21.32
N VAL A 220 -15.45 14.91 -20.53
CA VAL A 220 -16.37 15.93 -19.96
C VAL A 220 -17.39 16.48 -20.97
N PRO A 221 -17.02 16.90 -22.20
CA PRO A 221 -17.97 17.46 -23.15
C PRO A 221 -18.98 16.43 -23.72
N LYS A 222 -18.66 15.13 -23.60
CA LYS A 222 -19.42 14.01 -24.15
C LYS A 222 -20.29 13.32 -23.09
N ILE A 223 -20.22 13.74 -21.82
CA ILE A 223 -20.96 13.13 -20.72
C ILE A 223 -22.46 13.37 -20.91
N ARG A 224 -23.22 12.27 -20.96
CA ARG A 224 -24.68 12.28 -20.90
C ARG A 224 -25.14 11.69 -19.57
N PRO A 225 -25.55 12.51 -18.58
CA PRO A 225 -25.92 12.02 -17.24
C PRO A 225 -27.04 10.98 -17.23
N SER A 226 -27.93 10.98 -18.24
CA SER A 226 -28.97 9.96 -18.41
C SER A 226 -28.41 8.54 -18.51
N ARG A 227 -27.16 8.37 -18.98
CA ARG A 227 -26.50 7.06 -19.07
C ARG A 227 -26.10 6.49 -17.71
N TRP A 228 -25.91 7.32 -16.69
CA TRP A 228 -25.62 6.85 -15.33
C TRP A 228 -26.80 6.07 -14.74
N ALA A 229 -28.03 6.35 -15.20
CA ALA A 229 -29.23 5.64 -14.79
C ALA A 229 -29.53 4.39 -15.65
N SER A 230 -28.67 4.05 -16.62
CA SER A 230 -28.88 2.86 -17.45
C SER A 230 -28.84 1.59 -16.60
N GLN A 231 -29.74 0.65 -16.92
CA GLN A 231 -29.87 -0.61 -16.21
C GLN A 231 -29.08 -1.70 -16.90
N VAL A 232 -28.67 -2.72 -16.14
CA VAL A 232 -28.13 -3.96 -16.71
C VAL A 232 -29.26 -4.64 -17.48
N THR A 233 -29.08 -4.77 -18.80
CA THR A 233 -30.13 -5.24 -19.72
C THR A 233 -30.37 -6.75 -19.66
N LYS A 234 -29.42 -7.53 -19.13
CA LYS A 234 -29.51 -8.99 -19.05
C LYS A 234 -29.12 -9.53 -17.67
N GLY A 235 -30.03 -10.27 -17.04
CA GLY A 235 -29.76 -11.06 -15.84
C GLY A 235 -30.11 -10.39 -14.50
N LYS A 236 -30.06 -11.18 -13.42
CA LYS A 236 -30.16 -10.66 -12.05
C LYS A 236 -28.82 -10.02 -11.67
N LYS A 237 -28.87 -8.89 -10.95
CA LYS A 237 -27.68 -8.23 -10.41
C LYS A 237 -26.90 -9.21 -9.53
N ASP A 238 -25.59 -9.30 -9.75
CA ASP A 238 -24.69 -10.08 -8.93
C ASP A 238 -24.13 -9.22 -7.79
N TRP A 239 -24.89 -9.15 -6.70
CA TRP A 239 -24.48 -8.41 -5.51
C TRP A 239 -23.19 -8.96 -4.88
N ARG A 240 -22.90 -10.25 -5.03
CA ARG A 240 -21.70 -10.86 -4.46
C ARG A 240 -20.46 -10.36 -5.18
N LEU A 241 -20.48 -10.37 -6.52
CA LEU A 241 -19.40 -9.84 -7.33
C LEU A 241 -19.21 -8.33 -7.11
N PHE A 242 -20.32 -7.58 -7.01
CA PHE A 242 -20.31 -6.15 -6.75
C PHE A 242 -19.60 -5.78 -5.45
N PHE A 243 -20.04 -6.33 -4.31
CA PHE A 243 -19.41 -6.04 -3.02
C PHE A 243 -17.98 -6.56 -2.93
N ASN A 244 -17.68 -7.71 -3.54
CA ASN A 244 -16.31 -8.23 -3.58
C ASN A 244 -15.38 -7.30 -4.37
N THR A 245 -15.86 -6.74 -5.48
CA THR A 245 -15.09 -5.80 -6.31
C THR A 245 -14.87 -4.48 -5.57
N LEU A 246 -15.88 -3.95 -4.89
CA LEU A 246 -15.72 -2.75 -4.04
C LEU A 246 -14.70 -3.00 -2.92
N PHE A 247 -14.82 -4.14 -2.22
CA PHE A 247 -13.91 -4.48 -1.13
C PHE A 247 -12.48 -4.64 -1.63
N TRP A 248 -12.27 -5.31 -2.76
CA TRP A 248 -10.92 -5.48 -3.32
C TRP A 248 -10.29 -4.16 -3.77
N ASN A 249 -11.08 -3.19 -4.26
CA ASN A 249 -10.57 -1.89 -4.73
C ASN A 249 -10.41 -0.82 -3.64
N LEU A 250 -11.03 -0.99 -2.46
CA LEU A 250 -11.17 0.08 -1.46
C LEU A 250 -10.81 -0.34 -0.03
N ASN A 251 -10.21 -1.53 0.16
CA ASN A 251 -9.72 -2.06 1.43
C ASN A 251 -8.18 -2.00 1.50
N TYR A 252 -7.56 -2.35 2.63
CA TYR A 252 -6.10 -2.29 2.93
C TYR A 252 -5.62 -1.00 3.62
N TRP A 253 -6.51 -0.26 4.29
CA TRP A 253 -6.10 0.96 5.01
C TRP A 253 -5.14 0.63 6.16
N ASP A 254 -5.33 -0.53 6.79
CA ASP A 254 -4.47 -1.08 7.83
C ASP A 254 -3.00 -1.22 7.40
N CYS A 255 -2.70 -1.50 6.12
CA CYS A 255 -1.33 -1.67 5.62
C CYS A 255 -0.45 -0.44 5.84
N ALA A 256 -1.04 0.75 5.80
CA ALA A 256 -0.33 2.01 6.03
C ALA A 256 0.45 2.00 7.35
N SER A 257 -0.08 1.29 8.36
CA SER A 257 0.49 1.23 9.71
C SER A 257 1.90 0.64 9.77
N THR A 258 2.27 -0.18 8.79
CA THR A 258 3.60 -0.80 8.72
C THR A 258 4.72 0.20 8.44
N MET A 259 4.36 1.40 7.93
CA MET A 259 5.29 2.49 7.66
C MET A 259 5.35 3.52 8.80
N ALA A 260 4.57 3.35 9.87
CA ALA A 260 4.41 4.37 10.91
C ALA A 260 5.73 4.80 11.59
N GLY A 261 6.71 3.90 11.70
CA GLY A 261 8.02 4.22 12.29
C GLY A 261 8.94 5.03 11.38
N GLU A 262 8.67 5.08 10.07
CA GLU A 262 9.45 5.81 9.05
C GLU A 262 8.86 7.19 8.72
N VAL A 263 7.66 7.49 9.21
CA VAL A 263 6.95 8.74 8.98
C VAL A 263 7.48 9.84 9.89
N GLU A 264 7.70 11.02 9.31
CA GLU A 264 8.06 12.22 10.07
C GLU A 264 6.84 12.72 10.86
N ARG A 265 6.97 12.88 12.19
CA ARG A 265 5.87 13.33 13.09
C ARG A 265 4.58 12.51 12.87
N PRO A 266 4.61 11.18 13.11
CA PRO A 266 3.49 10.29 12.82
C PRO A 266 2.18 10.77 13.45
N GLU A 267 2.23 11.37 14.65
CA GLU A 267 1.08 11.92 15.37
C GLU A 267 0.26 12.98 14.60
N ARG A 268 0.87 13.66 13.62
CA ARG A 268 0.19 14.67 12.79
C ARG A 268 0.16 14.31 11.32
N THR A 269 1.25 13.76 10.79
CA THR A 269 1.39 13.46 9.37
C THR A 269 0.51 12.29 8.97
N PHE A 270 0.41 11.27 9.81
CA PHE A 270 -0.28 10.03 9.49
C PHE A 270 -1.81 10.22 9.36
N PRO A 271 -2.52 10.85 10.32
CA PRO A 271 -3.96 11.09 10.17
C PRO A 271 -4.28 12.01 8.98
N ARG A 272 -3.43 13.01 8.71
CA ARG A 272 -3.59 13.91 7.55
C ARG A 272 -3.39 13.16 6.24
N ALA A 273 -2.39 12.29 6.17
CA ALA A 273 -2.13 11.51 4.97
C ALA A 273 -3.29 10.58 4.64
N LEU A 274 -3.85 9.90 5.65
CA LEU A 274 -5.04 9.05 5.49
C LEU A 274 -6.25 9.86 5.00
N ALA A 275 -6.52 11.01 5.61
CA ALA A 275 -7.64 11.87 5.19
C ALA A 275 -7.50 12.34 3.73
N VAL A 276 -6.30 12.75 3.31
CA VAL A 276 -6.04 13.14 1.92
C VAL A 276 -6.13 11.94 0.98
N ALA A 277 -5.63 10.77 1.41
CA ALA A 277 -5.70 9.54 0.63
C ALA A 277 -7.15 9.08 0.37
N VAL A 278 -8.05 9.21 1.36
CA VAL A 278 -9.51 8.94 1.16
C VAL A 278 -10.08 9.78 0.02
N VAL A 279 -9.80 11.08 0.02
CA VAL A 279 -10.30 11.98 -1.03
C VAL A 279 -9.67 11.65 -2.38
N LEU A 280 -8.37 11.38 -2.40
CA LEU A 280 -7.64 11.03 -3.61
C LEU A 280 -8.18 9.73 -4.23
N ILE A 281 -8.37 8.68 -3.43
CA ILE A 281 -8.89 7.37 -3.86
C ILE A 281 -10.33 7.51 -4.34
N ALA A 282 -11.20 8.18 -3.58
CA ALA A 282 -12.57 8.41 -4.01
C ALA A 282 -12.62 9.16 -5.35
N GLY A 283 -11.81 10.21 -5.51
CA GLY A 283 -11.71 10.96 -6.76
C GLY A 283 -11.13 10.14 -7.92
N SER A 284 -10.09 9.34 -7.69
CA SER A 284 -9.42 8.55 -8.72
C SER A 284 -10.29 7.42 -9.27
N TYR A 285 -11.23 6.90 -8.48
CA TYR A 285 -12.22 5.93 -8.97
C TYR A 285 -13.45 6.62 -9.56
N LEU A 286 -14.04 7.58 -8.84
CA LEU A 286 -15.34 8.13 -9.20
C LEU A 286 -15.27 8.96 -10.49
N LEU A 287 -14.25 9.82 -10.65
CA LEU A 287 -14.17 10.70 -11.82
C LEU A 287 -14.00 9.91 -13.13
N PRO A 288 -13.05 8.95 -13.24
CA PRO A 288 -12.89 8.17 -14.46
C PRO A 288 -14.09 7.27 -14.75
N LEU A 289 -14.74 6.70 -13.72
CA LEU A 289 -15.96 5.91 -13.89
C LEU A 289 -17.13 6.78 -14.40
N MET A 290 -17.36 7.96 -13.81
CA MET A 290 -18.40 8.88 -14.28
C MET A 290 -18.17 9.32 -15.72
N ALA A 291 -16.91 9.60 -16.07
CA ALA A 291 -16.50 9.96 -17.42
C ALA A 291 -16.71 8.81 -18.41
N ALA A 292 -16.20 7.62 -18.12
CA ALA A 292 -16.29 6.47 -19.00
C ALA A 292 -17.76 6.05 -19.21
N ILE A 293 -18.53 5.88 -18.13
CA ILE A 293 -19.96 5.54 -18.20
C ILE A 293 -20.75 6.65 -18.93
N GLY A 294 -20.44 7.91 -18.64
CA GLY A 294 -21.15 9.05 -19.20
C GLY A 294 -20.89 9.27 -20.69
N ALA A 295 -19.68 8.94 -21.16
CA ALA A 295 -19.24 9.21 -22.52
C ALA A 295 -19.40 8.02 -23.48
N THR A 296 -19.39 6.77 -23.00
CA THR A 296 -19.49 5.58 -23.86
C THR A 296 -20.93 5.10 -24.07
N ASP A 297 -21.20 4.50 -25.23
CA ASP A 297 -22.47 3.83 -25.57
C ASP A 297 -22.42 2.31 -25.33
N ALA A 298 -21.38 1.83 -24.66
CA ALA A 298 -21.21 0.39 -24.45
C ALA A 298 -22.24 -0.16 -23.45
N SER A 299 -22.82 -1.31 -23.77
CA SER A 299 -23.65 -2.08 -22.83
C SER A 299 -22.85 -2.36 -21.55
N PRO A 300 -23.49 -2.38 -20.36
CA PRO A 300 -22.88 -2.88 -19.12
C PRO A 300 -22.16 -4.23 -19.27
N ASP A 301 -22.60 -5.07 -20.21
CA ASP A 301 -21.99 -6.38 -20.50
C ASP A 301 -20.55 -6.29 -21.05
N ALA A 302 -20.17 -5.14 -21.62
CA ALA A 302 -18.83 -4.92 -22.17
C ALA A 302 -17.80 -4.54 -21.08
N TRP A 303 -18.25 -4.30 -19.84
CA TRP A 303 -17.40 -3.84 -18.73
C TRP A 303 -16.64 -5.00 -18.07
N VAL A 304 -15.75 -5.60 -18.84
CA VAL A 304 -14.76 -6.58 -18.35
C VAL A 304 -13.44 -5.88 -18.01
N ASN A 305 -12.54 -6.59 -17.31
CA ASN A 305 -11.17 -6.12 -17.09
C ASN A 305 -10.55 -5.72 -18.44
N GLY A 306 -9.92 -4.55 -18.51
CA GLY A 306 -9.37 -4.02 -19.77
C GLY A 306 -10.23 -2.94 -20.42
N TYR A 307 -11.54 -2.89 -20.12
CA TYR A 307 -12.46 -1.97 -20.81
C TYR A 307 -12.08 -0.49 -20.65
N LEU A 308 -11.60 -0.06 -19.48
CA LEU A 308 -11.16 1.34 -19.31
C LEU A 308 -9.95 1.68 -20.20
N ALA A 309 -9.04 0.73 -20.45
CA ALA A 309 -7.93 0.95 -21.37
C ALA A 309 -8.41 1.05 -22.82
N ASP A 310 -9.36 0.20 -23.23
CA ASP A 310 -9.97 0.26 -24.56
C ASP A 310 -10.74 1.58 -24.78
N ALA A 311 -11.48 2.02 -23.77
CA ALA A 311 -12.21 3.29 -23.79
C ALA A 311 -11.25 4.47 -23.92
N GLN A 312 -10.14 4.44 -23.19
CA GLN A 312 -9.10 5.45 -23.29
C GLN A 312 -8.45 5.48 -24.68
N ALA A 313 -8.03 4.34 -25.22
CA ALA A 313 -7.43 4.25 -26.55
C ALA A 313 -8.39 4.79 -27.63
N SER A 314 -9.67 4.46 -27.52
CA SER A 314 -10.72 4.96 -28.42
C SER A 314 -10.92 6.48 -28.32
N SER A 315 -10.83 7.04 -27.11
CA SER A 315 -10.97 8.49 -26.88
C SER A 315 -9.82 9.31 -27.48
N VAL A 316 -8.60 8.78 -27.43
CA VAL A 316 -7.40 9.39 -28.04
C VAL A 316 -7.47 9.32 -29.56
N ALA A 317 -7.85 8.17 -30.13
CA ALA A 317 -7.98 7.99 -31.57
C ALA A 317 -9.03 8.94 -32.21
N HIS A 318 -10.12 9.24 -31.48
CA HIS A 318 -11.11 10.22 -31.93
C HIS A 318 -10.65 11.68 -31.72
N GLY A 319 -9.75 11.93 -30.78
CA GLY A 319 -9.12 13.24 -30.57
C GLY A 319 -8.07 13.59 -31.63
N SER A 320 -7.44 12.59 -32.25
CA SER A 320 -6.45 12.78 -33.33
C SER A 320 -7.04 12.93 -34.72
N ASN A 321 -8.36 12.75 -34.90
CA ASN A 321 -9.01 12.73 -36.21
C ASN A 321 -9.75 14.03 -36.59
N THR A 322 -9.37 15.17 -36.00
CA THR A 322 -9.76 16.49 -36.50
C THR A 322 -8.87 16.92 -37.67
N GLY A 323 -8.86 16.12 -38.75
CA GLY A 323 -8.45 16.59 -40.08
C GLY A 323 -9.63 17.28 -40.75
N PRO A 324 -9.40 18.27 -41.65
CA PRO A 324 -10.49 19.01 -42.26
C PRO A 324 -11.37 18.04 -43.04
N GLY A 325 -12.67 18.06 -42.72
CA GLY A 325 -13.66 17.22 -43.40
C GLY A 325 -13.69 17.49 -44.91
N PRO A 326 -14.06 16.49 -45.72
CA PRO A 326 -14.11 16.66 -47.17
C PRO A 326 -15.17 17.72 -47.50
N ALA A 327 -14.74 18.74 -48.23
CA ALA A 327 -15.64 19.70 -48.87
C ALA A 327 -16.59 18.92 -49.80
N GLN A 328 -17.88 19.03 -49.53
CA GLN A 328 -18.94 18.81 -50.51
C GLN A 328 -19.41 20.17 -51.03
#